data_AF-A0A2L2X8K1-F1
#
_entry.id   AF-A0A2L2X8K1-F1
#
_cell.length_a   1.000
_cell.length_b   1.000
_cell.length_c   1.000
_cell.angle_alpha   90.00
_cell.angle_beta   90.00
_cell.angle_gamma   90.00
#
_symmetry.space_group_name_H-M   'P 1'
#
loop_
_entity.id
_entity.type
_entity.pdbx_description
1 polymer ?
#
loop_
_entity_poly.entity_id
_entity_poly.type
_entity_poly.pdbx_seq_one_letter_code
_entity_poly.pdbx_strand_id
1 'polypeptide(L)'
;MEFTAEQQAHIDQILADTKAKWIKDELEPIQAQVEQYKPKEKSDTEKALEQKEQELWNKEKSLILKEHNLHEFADFFNANDTEQLNKDIEKLNKVLDAKKLNSSYIPDSHKQTDAYTQAEKNKDTIGMIDTKLSKIFK
;
A
#
# COMPACT_ATOMS: atom_id res chain seq x y z
N MET A 1 27.07 -63.20 -25.58
CA MET A 1 27.09 -63.06 -27.04
C MET A 1 27.61 -61.68 -27.33
N GLU A 2 28.80 -61.60 -27.92
CA GLU A 2 29.37 -60.33 -28.39
C GLU A 2 28.93 -60.12 -29.84
N PHE A 3 28.53 -58.90 -30.18
CA PHE A 3 28.18 -58.56 -31.56
C PHE A 3 29.44 -58.65 -32.43
N THR A 4 29.29 -59.10 -33.68
CA THR A 4 30.40 -59.04 -34.63
C THR A 4 30.75 -57.58 -34.93
N ALA A 5 31.98 -57.29 -35.37
CA ALA A 5 32.41 -55.93 -35.66
C ALA A 5 31.49 -55.20 -36.67
N GLU A 6 30.96 -55.94 -37.67
CA GLU A 6 30.00 -55.42 -38.64
C GLU A 6 28.62 -55.14 -38.03
N GLN A 7 28.16 -55.99 -37.10
CA GLN A 7 26.92 -55.75 -36.37
C GLN A 7 27.03 -54.55 -35.44
N GLN A 8 28.18 -54.39 -34.78
CA GLN A 8 28.44 -53.23 -33.92
C GLN A 8 28.47 -51.93 -34.74
N ALA A 9 29.15 -51.92 -35.89
CA ALA A 9 29.18 -50.76 -36.78
C ALA A 9 27.78 -50.37 -37.30
N HIS A 10 26.94 -51.36 -37.61
CA HIS A 10 25.56 -51.12 -38.03
C HIS A 10 24.69 -50.56 -36.89
N ILE A 11 24.85 -51.09 -35.68
CA ILE A 11 24.17 -50.59 -34.48
C ILE A 11 24.59 -49.13 -34.21
N ASP A 12 25.88 -48.84 -34.28
CA ASP A 12 26.41 -47.48 -34.05
C ASP A 12 25.88 -46.49 -35.10
N GLN A 13 25.76 -46.92 -36.35
CA GLN A 13 25.18 -46.10 -37.42
C GLN A 13 23.69 -45.83 -37.19
N ILE A 14 22.90 -46.85 -36.83
CA ILE A 14 21.48 -46.67 -36.48
C ILE A 14 21.32 -45.73 -35.28
N LEU A 15 22.18 -45.85 -34.27
CA LEU A 15 22.16 -44.98 -33.09
C LEU A 15 22.49 -43.54 -33.46
N ALA A 16 23.49 -43.33 -34.32
CA ALA A 16 23.86 -42.00 -34.81
C ALA A 16 22.72 -41.36 -35.61
N ASP A 17 22.12 -42.09 -36.54
CA ASP A 17 21.02 -41.61 -37.38
C ASP A 17 19.77 -41.31 -36.55
N THR A 18 19.44 -42.20 -35.62
CA THR A 18 18.29 -42.02 -34.71
C THR A 18 18.50 -40.81 -33.80
N LYS A 19 19.71 -40.61 -33.28
CA LYS A 19 20.06 -39.45 -32.47
C LYS A 19 19.98 -38.15 -33.27
N ALA A 20 20.51 -38.13 -34.49
CA ALA A 20 20.43 -36.97 -35.38
C ALA A 20 18.98 -36.62 -35.71
N LYS A 21 18.15 -37.63 -35.99
CA LYS A 21 16.73 -37.46 -36.24
C LYS A 21 16.00 -36.89 -35.01
N TRP A 22 16.23 -37.44 -33.82
CA TRP A 22 15.60 -36.96 -32.60
C TRP A 22 15.99 -35.52 -32.25
N ILE A 23 17.26 -35.15 -32.46
CA ILE A 23 17.72 -33.76 -32.27
C ILE A 23 16.94 -32.80 -33.17
N LYS A 24 16.79 -33.15 -34.44
CA LYS A 24 16.13 -32.30 -35.44
C LYS A 24 14.61 -32.25 -35.28
N ASP A 25 13.98 -33.40 -35.10
CA ASP A 25 12.52 -33.53 -35.14
C ASP A 25 11.87 -33.16 -33.79
N GLU A 26 12.58 -33.33 -32.67
CA GLU A 26 12.03 -33.15 -31.32
C GLU A 26 12.76 -32.04 -30.55
N LEU A 27 14.09 -32.11 -30.45
CA LEU A 27 14.83 -31.20 -29.57
C LEU A 27 14.84 -29.75 -30.08
N GLU A 28 15.15 -29.53 -31.36
CA GLU A 28 15.17 -28.20 -31.99
C GLU A 28 13.82 -27.47 -31.88
N PRO A 29 12.66 -28.07 -32.22
CA PRO A 29 11.38 -27.38 -32.09
C PRO A 29 10.99 -27.13 -30.63
N ILE A 30 11.36 -28.00 -29.69
CA ILE A 30 11.15 -27.75 -28.26
C ILE A 30 12.02 -26.58 -27.79
N GLN A 31 13.29 -26.53 -28.18
CA GLN A 31 14.18 -25.42 -27.83
C GLN A 31 13.70 -24.08 -28.39
N ALA A 32 13.26 -24.06 -29.66
CA ALA A 32 12.66 -22.87 -30.26
C ALA A 32 11.39 -22.44 -29.52
N GLN A 33 10.55 -23.40 -29.10
CA GLN A 33 9.36 -23.13 -28.31
C GLN A 33 9.67 -22.69 -26.87
N VAL A 34 10.79 -23.07 -26.28
CA VAL A 34 11.19 -22.61 -24.95
C VAL A 34 11.75 -21.19 -25.02
N GLU A 35 12.53 -20.88 -26.05
CA GLU A 35 13.17 -19.57 -26.19
C GLU A 35 12.15 -18.44 -26.43
N GLN A 36 11.01 -18.72 -27.09
CA GLN A 36 9.91 -17.74 -27.26
C GLN A 36 9.18 -17.39 -25.94
N TYR A 37 9.18 -18.30 -24.96
CA TYR A 37 8.52 -18.10 -23.65
C TYR A 37 9.49 -17.64 -22.57
N LYS A 38 10.77 -17.56 -22.90
CA LYS A 38 11.77 -17.00 -22.01
C LYS A 38 11.43 -15.52 -21.79
N PRO A 39 11.33 -15.05 -20.55
CA PRO A 39 11.18 -13.63 -20.29
C PRO A 39 12.32 -12.91 -20.99
N LYS A 40 12.02 -11.94 -21.86
CA LYS A 40 13.06 -11.07 -22.41
C LYS A 40 13.80 -10.48 -21.21
N GLU A 41 15.09 -10.79 -21.09
CA GLU A 41 15.90 -10.14 -20.09
C GLU A 41 15.84 -8.64 -20.39
N LYS A 42 15.17 -7.90 -19.50
CA LYS A 42 15.18 -6.44 -19.53
C LYS A 42 16.66 -6.04 -19.60
N SER A 43 17.01 -5.31 -20.66
CA SER A 43 18.36 -4.77 -20.83
C SER A 43 18.72 -3.99 -19.56
N ASP A 44 20.00 -3.91 -19.21
CA ASP A 44 20.45 -3.14 -18.05
C ASP A 44 19.96 -1.68 -18.09
N THR A 45 19.75 -1.15 -19.30
CA THR A 45 19.10 0.15 -19.55
C THR A 45 17.64 0.22 -19.12
N GLU A 46 16.86 -0.84 -19.34
CA GLU A 46 15.44 -0.91 -18.96
C GLU A 46 15.28 -1.08 -17.45
N LYS A 47 16.15 -1.87 -16.81
CA LYS A 47 16.20 -1.98 -15.34
C LYS A 47 16.57 -0.66 -14.68
N ALA A 48 17.54 0.06 -15.25
CA ALA A 48 17.94 1.37 -14.75
C ALA A 48 16.81 2.42 -14.89
N LEU A 49 16.06 2.38 -16.00
CA LEU A 49 14.90 3.24 -16.21
C LEU A 49 13.78 2.95 -15.21
N GLU A 50 13.43 1.68 -15.02
CA GLU A 50 12.37 1.26 -14.09
C GLU A 50 12.72 1.64 -12.64
N GLN A 51 13.99 1.50 -12.23
CA GLN A 51 14.46 1.98 -10.93
C GLN A 51 14.33 3.50 -10.80
N LYS A 52 14.65 4.25 -11.86
CA LYS A 52 14.54 5.71 -11.87
C LYS A 52 13.09 6.18 -11.78
N GLU A 53 12.18 5.52 -12.49
CA GLU A 53 10.74 5.80 -12.41
C GLU A 53 10.19 5.54 -11.01
N GLN A 54 10.55 4.40 -10.39
CA GLN A 54 10.17 4.11 -9.02
C GLN A 54 10.74 5.12 -8.02
N GLU A 55 12.00 5.53 -8.20
CA GLU A 55 12.64 6.55 -7.35
C GLU A 55 11.93 7.90 -7.47
N LEU A 56 11.58 8.31 -8.69
CA LEU A 56 10.84 9.54 -8.96
C LEU A 56 9.44 9.50 -8.33
N TRP A 57 8.71 8.40 -8.54
CA TRP A 57 7.39 8.21 -7.95
C TRP A 57 7.42 8.28 -6.43
N ASN A 58 8.38 7.62 -5.79
CA ASN A 58 8.52 7.65 -4.34
C ASN A 58 8.81 9.07 -3.81
N LYS A 59 9.60 9.86 -4.53
CA LYS A 59 9.86 11.27 -4.19
C LYS A 59 8.60 12.12 -4.35
N GLU A 60 7.90 11.97 -5.45
CA GLU A 60 6.66 12.70 -5.73
C GLU A 60 5.59 12.40 -4.67
N LYS A 61 5.36 11.11 -4.39
CA LYS A 61 4.48 10.65 -3.32
C LYS A 61 4.85 11.26 -1.97
N SER A 62 6.15 11.28 -1.61
CA SER A 62 6.60 11.88 -0.35
C SER A 62 6.35 13.39 -0.29
N LEU A 63 6.52 14.11 -1.40
CA LEU A 63 6.23 15.54 -1.49
C LEU A 63 4.74 15.83 -1.31
N ILE A 64 3.88 15.14 -2.04
CA ILE A 64 2.42 15.31 -1.94
C ILE A 64 1.95 15.03 -0.51
N LEU A 65 2.42 13.94 0.11
CA LEU A 65 2.06 13.64 1.50
C LEU A 65 2.55 14.71 2.48
N LYS A 66 3.72 15.31 2.25
CA LYS A 66 4.20 16.44 3.07
C LYS A 66 3.34 17.68 2.90
N GLU A 67 2.95 18.02 1.67
CA GLU A 67 2.06 19.16 1.38
C GLU A 67 0.72 19.04 2.11
N HIS A 68 0.21 17.81 2.24
CA HIS A 68 -1.01 17.51 2.97
C HIS A 68 -0.83 17.31 4.48
N ASN A 69 0.38 17.49 5.04
CA ASN A 69 0.74 17.20 6.44
C ASN A 69 0.50 15.73 6.85
N LEU A 70 0.53 14.80 5.90
CA LEU A 70 0.30 13.37 6.10
C LEU A 70 1.59 12.54 6.04
N HIS A 71 2.76 13.19 6.19
CA HIS A 71 4.06 12.52 6.08
C HIS A 71 4.23 11.36 7.11
N GLU A 72 3.65 11.49 8.30
CA GLU A 72 3.69 10.45 9.35
C GLU A 72 2.91 9.20 8.97
N PHE A 73 2.01 9.32 7.99
CA PHE A 73 1.18 8.23 7.51
C PHE A 73 1.70 7.63 6.19
N ALA A 74 2.90 8.00 5.75
CA ALA A 74 3.42 7.61 4.43
C ALA A 74 3.42 6.10 4.18
N ASP A 75 3.70 5.31 5.22
CA ASP A 75 3.72 3.84 5.15
C ASP A 75 2.34 3.22 4.92
N PHE A 76 1.26 3.97 5.13
CA PHE A 76 -0.11 3.50 4.91
C PHE A 76 -0.63 3.78 3.49
N PHE A 77 0.06 4.61 2.72
CA PHE A 77 -0.32 4.90 1.34
C PHE A 77 0.38 3.92 0.40
N ASN A 78 -0.38 3.16 -0.41
CA ASN A 78 0.15 2.21 -1.39
C ASN A 78 -0.27 2.57 -2.82
N ALA A 79 -0.45 3.86 -3.11
CA ALA A 79 -0.86 4.34 -4.42
C ALA A 79 0.26 4.13 -5.46
N ASN A 80 -0.13 3.70 -6.65
CA ASN A 80 0.74 3.53 -7.82
C ASN A 80 0.73 4.77 -8.74
N ASP A 81 -0.22 5.67 -8.53
CA ASP A 81 -0.40 6.89 -9.32
C ASP A 81 -0.95 8.04 -8.46
N THR A 82 -0.86 9.25 -8.99
CA THR A 82 -1.24 10.49 -8.30
C THR A 82 -2.74 10.59 -8.05
N GLU A 83 -3.59 10.06 -8.93
CA GLU A 83 -5.04 10.11 -8.74
C GLU A 83 -5.48 9.23 -7.56
N GLN A 84 -4.94 8.03 -7.47
CA GLN A 84 -5.20 7.10 -6.38
C GLN A 84 -4.67 7.66 -5.06
N LEU A 85 -3.48 8.26 -5.07
CA LEU A 85 -2.91 8.92 -3.90
C LEU A 85 -3.84 10.04 -3.39
N ASN A 86 -4.31 10.91 -4.28
CA ASN A 86 -5.22 12.00 -3.93
C ASN A 86 -6.55 11.48 -3.36
N LYS A 87 -7.14 10.43 -3.97
CA LYS A 87 -8.36 9.80 -3.44
C LYS A 87 -8.16 9.23 -2.04
N ASP A 88 -7.00 8.62 -1.77
CA ASP A 88 -6.72 8.05 -0.46
C ASP A 88 -6.44 9.14 0.59
N ILE A 89 -5.79 10.23 0.20
CA ILE A 89 -5.62 11.43 1.02
C ILE A 89 -6.98 12.03 1.40
N GLU A 90 -7.89 12.19 0.45
CA GLU A 90 -9.24 12.68 0.72
C GLU A 90 -10.01 11.80 1.70
N LYS A 91 -9.93 10.47 1.54
CA LYS A 91 -10.58 9.52 2.46
C LYS A 91 -10.01 9.67 3.87
N LEU A 92 -8.69 9.74 4.01
CA LEU A 92 -8.05 9.88 5.32
C LEU A 92 -8.48 11.20 5.98
N ASN A 93 -8.46 12.31 5.24
CA ASN A 93 -8.90 13.61 5.75
C ASN A 93 -10.36 13.59 6.21
N LYS A 94 -11.27 13.00 5.44
CA LYS A 94 -12.69 12.84 5.85
C LYS A 94 -12.82 12.06 7.17
N VAL A 95 -12.01 11.02 7.37
CA VAL A 95 -12.01 10.23 8.62
C VAL A 95 -11.47 11.07 9.79
N LEU A 96 -10.39 11.82 9.57
CA LEU A 96 -9.82 12.71 10.58
C LEU A 96 -10.82 13.79 11.01
N ASP A 97 -11.53 14.39 10.05
CA ASP A 97 -12.54 15.41 10.31
C ASP A 97 -13.75 14.83 11.06
N ALA A 98 -14.24 13.66 10.66
CA ALA A 98 -15.31 12.97 11.37
C ALA A 98 -14.93 12.64 12.82
N LYS A 99 -13.68 12.23 13.08
CA LYS A 99 -13.19 11.99 14.44
C LYS A 99 -13.08 13.27 15.26
N LYS A 100 -12.58 14.37 14.68
CA LYS A 100 -12.54 15.68 15.35
C LYS A 100 -13.92 16.16 15.74
N LEU A 101 -14.91 16.02 14.85
CA LEU A 101 -16.30 16.41 15.12
C LEU A 101 -16.91 15.60 16.28
N ASN A 102 -16.73 14.27 16.28
CA ASN A 102 -17.23 13.41 17.35
C ASN A 102 -16.61 13.72 18.72
N SER A 103 -15.32 14.09 18.76
CA SER A 103 -14.65 14.50 19.99
C SER A 103 -15.02 15.92 20.45
N SER A 104 -15.57 16.75 19.55
CA SER A 104 -15.94 18.14 19.83
C SER A 104 -17.43 18.34 20.05
N TYR A 105 -18.26 17.29 19.85
CA TYR A 105 -19.70 17.36 20.05
C TYR A 105 -20.02 17.50 21.54
N ILE A 106 -20.38 18.72 21.94
CA ILE A 106 -20.97 18.99 23.25
C ILE A 106 -22.50 18.96 23.04
N PRO A 107 -23.26 18.03 23.65
CA PRO A 107 -24.68 17.83 23.34
C PRO A 107 -25.54 18.99 23.81
N ASP A 108 -26.30 19.67 22.96
CA ASP A 108 -27.14 20.88 23.17
C ASP A 108 -28.01 20.95 24.47
N SER A 109 -28.09 19.85 25.23
CA SER A 109 -28.81 19.72 26.50
C SER A 109 -27.91 19.65 27.75
N HIS A 110 -26.70 20.21 27.73
CA HIS A 110 -26.08 20.59 29.00
C HIS A 110 -26.81 21.82 29.51
N LYS A 111 -27.88 21.59 30.30
CA LYS A 111 -28.46 22.63 31.15
C LYS A 111 -27.30 23.39 31.78
N GLN A 112 -27.15 24.68 31.45
CA GLN A 112 -26.19 25.53 32.13
C GLN A 112 -26.41 25.29 33.62
N THR A 113 -25.39 24.72 34.27
CA THR A 113 -25.45 24.47 35.70
C THR A 113 -25.73 25.81 36.35
N ASP A 114 -26.83 25.91 37.10
CA ASP A 114 -27.21 27.20 37.66
C ASP A 114 -26.08 27.72 38.58
N ALA A 115 -26.00 29.04 38.72
CA ALA A 115 -24.90 29.68 39.44
C ALA A 115 -24.76 29.16 40.89
N TYR A 116 -25.87 28.71 41.50
CA TYR A 116 -25.87 28.10 42.81
C TYR A 116 -25.22 26.70 42.81
N THR A 117 -25.58 25.85 41.85
CA THR A 117 -25.04 24.49 41.69
C THR A 117 -23.55 24.52 41.32
N GLN A 118 -23.10 25.54 40.58
CA GLN A 118 -21.67 25.77 40.36
C GLN A 118 -20.92 26.15 41.65
N ALA A 119 -21.47 27.09 42.43
CA ALA A 119 -20.89 27.50 43.71
C ALA A 119 -20.85 26.35 44.72
N GLU A 120 -21.92 25.54 44.78
CA GLU A 120 -22.00 24.34 45.62
C GLU A 120 -20.94 23.30 45.26
N LYS A 121 -20.79 22.99 43.96
CA LYS A 121 -19.76 22.06 43.47
C LYS A 121 -18.34 22.51 43.83
N ASN A 122 -18.10 23.82 43.79
CA ASN A 122 -16.80 24.42 44.10
C ASN A 122 -16.59 24.70 45.60
N LYS A 123 -17.55 24.35 46.46
CA LYS A 123 -17.57 24.66 47.90
C LYS A 123 -17.41 26.17 48.20
N ASP A 124 -17.84 27.02 47.27
CA ASP A 124 -17.83 28.47 47.42
C ASP A 124 -19.07 28.92 48.18
N THR A 125 -18.94 29.00 49.51
CA THR A 125 -20.02 29.43 50.40
C THR A 125 -20.46 30.88 50.15
N ILE A 126 -19.56 31.75 49.68
CA ILE A 126 -19.86 33.16 49.41
C ILE A 126 -20.73 33.23 48.14
N GLY A 127 -20.33 32.54 47.07
CA GLY A 127 -21.11 32.45 45.84
C GLY A 127 -22.48 31.80 46.04
N MET A 128 -22.61 30.83 46.96
CA MET A 128 -23.91 30.23 47.32
C MET A 128 -24.86 31.21 48.01
N ILE A 129 -24.34 32.09 48.87
CA ILE A 129 -25.15 33.10 49.56
C ILE A 129 -25.55 34.20 48.59
N ASP A 130 -24.62 34.70 47.80
CA ASP A 130 -24.85 35.80 46.85
C ASP A 130 -25.91 35.43 45.80
N THR A 131 -25.86 34.20 45.28
CA THR A 131 -26.86 33.69 44.33
C THR A 131 -28.25 33.52 44.94
N LYS A 132 -28.35 33.18 46.24
CA LYS A 132 -29.63 33.12 46.95
C LYS A 132 -30.20 34.52 47.22
N LEU A 133 -29.38 35.44 47.71
CA LEU A 133 -29.80 36.81 48.00
C LEU A 133 -30.22 37.55 46.71
N SER A 134 -29.45 37.40 45.64
CA SER A 134 -29.76 37.98 44.33
C SER A 134 -31.07 37.48 43.72
N LYS A 135 -31.56 36.28 44.11
CA LYS A 135 -32.87 35.76 43.72
C LYS A 135 -34.03 36.29 44.57
N ILE A 136 -33.75 36.71 45.81
CA ILE A 136 -34.76 37.20 46.76
C ILE A 136 -35.01 38.69 46.58
N PHE A 137 -33.97 39.46 46.23
CA PHE A 137 -34.04 40.92 46.09
C PHE A 137 -34.18 41.40 44.64
N LYS A 138 -34.63 40.52 43.74
CA LYS A 138 -34.98 40.84 42.35
C LYS A 138 -36.48 40.82 42.14
#